data_AF-A0A9N9G284-F1
#
_entry.id   AF-A0A9N9G284-F1
#
_cell.length_a   1.000
_cell.length_b   1.000
_cell.length_c   1.000
_cell.angle_alpha   90.00
_cell.angle_beta   90.00
_cell.angle_gamma   90.00
#
_symmetry.space_group_name_H-M   'P 1'
#
loop_
_entity.id
_entity.type
_entity.pdbx_description
1 polymer ?
#
loop_
_entity_poly.entity_id
_entity_poly.type
_entity_poly.pdbx_seq_one_letter_code
_entity_poly.pdbx_strand_id
1 'polypeptide(L)'
;MASLMPSRAPDDNVHAISEPSTTIFKEVYEDDKLDFLVFGDWGFQGKGIGKNHGNQKNVAFAMKKWAERYDSRFIINVGDSFYKSEEGDHQGVDSVNDTKWKTAWLNVYKGKLAQIPWYSVAGNHDWYNNVTAEVDYSLNVNSRFFMPSLFYVRTSVFGNEEKVKVTWIHIDTNLFYYKYDEIKKEGMKEKFGTLGWDDEGEIEEKLKWVEEQLIDQQDANWIFVVGHHPLIGKCVDNYYMPRLTTLFERYKVSGYFAGHAHTLEYQYPKPNSSVAYFTSGAGSRTSPGCNGKDWGAPEGTFGFLHATIIGNEMNFEFVNATTIKDKIIYQGKLTANPIWYPK
;
A
#
# COMPACT_ATOMS: atom_id res chain seq x y z
N MET A 1 1.66 23.19 4.83
CA MET A 1 2.09 22.49 3.59
C MET A 1 3.59 22.22 3.73
N ALA A 2 3.97 20.97 4.00
CA ALA A 2 5.37 20.59 3.98
C ALA A 2 5.79 20.43 2.51
N SER A 3 6.82 21.18 2.09
CA SER A 3 7.47 21.02 0.80
C SER A 3 8.26 19.71 0.84
N LEU A 4 7.70 18.66 0.26
CA LEU A 4 8.35 17.36 0.14
C LEU A 4 9.09 17.29 -1.19
N MET A 5 10.41 17.43 -1.11
CA MET A 5 11.45 16.97 -2.04
C MET A 5 12.07 17.96 -3.04
N PRO A 6 13.39 17.83 -3.29
CA PRO A 6 14.06 18.39 -4.47
C PRO A 6 13.69 17.59 -5.74
N SER A 7 13.58 18.28 -6.88
CA SER A 7 13.25 17.71 -8.19
C SER A 7 14.37 16.82 -8.75
N ARG A 8 14.02 15.73 -9.45
CA ARG A 8 14.97 14.82 -10.14
C ARG A 8 14.96 15.09 -11.66
N ALA A 9 16.13 15.07 -12.30
CA ALA A 9 16.23 15.20 -13.75
C ALA A 9 15.84 13.89 -14.46
N PRO A 10 15.30 13.94 -15.70
CA PRO A 10 14.58 12.80 -16.31
C PRO A 10 15.42 11.60 -16.77
N ASP A 11 16.76 11.67 -16.72
CA ASP A 11 17.64 10.69 -17.38
C ASP A 11 18.65 9.98 -16.47
N ASP A 12 18.65 10.22 -15.15
CA ASP A 12 19.62 9.56 -14.25
C ASP A 12 19.07 8.25 -13.67
N ASN A 13 19.46 7.14 -14.31
CA ASN A 13 19.47 5.74 -13.86
C ASN A 13 18.13 5.07 -13.49
N VAL A 14 17.72 4.12 -14.36
CA VAL A 14 16.71 3.10 -14.08
C VAL A 14 17.04 2.32 -12.80
N HIS A 15 18.32 2.04 -12.51
CA HIS A 15 18.78 1.43 -11.25
C HIS A 15 18.39 2.20 -9.98
N ALA A 16 18.11 3.50 -10.05
CA ALA A 16 17.87 4.29 -8.85
C ALA A 16 16.42 4.23 -8.33
N ILE A 17 15.50 3.52 -8.98
CA ILE A 17 14.16 3.27 -8.40
C ILE A 17 14.09 1.97 -7.60
N SER A 18 14.90 0.97 -7.97
CA SER A 18 15.01 -0.33 -7.27
C SER A 18 15.80 -0.22 -5.98
N GLU A 19 16.72 0.75 -5.92
CA GLU A 19 17.42 1.06 -4.69
C GLU A 19 16.50 1.69 -3.65
N PRO A 20 16.55 1.24 -2.38
CA PRO A 20 15.76 1.84 -1.34
C PRO A 20 16.11 3.31 -1.12
N SER A 21 15.10 4.13 -0.79
CA SER A 21 15.36 5.52 -0.46
C SER A 21 16.22 5.59 0.80
N THR A 22 17.30 6.37 0.72
CA THR A 22 18.16 6.67 1.86
C THR A 22 17.55 7.73 2.80
N THR A 23 16.45 8.35 2.40
CA THR A 23 15.75 9.36 3.19
C THR A 23 14.60 8.75 3.96
N ILE A 24 14.56 9.02 5.28
CA ILE A 24 13.37 8.77 6.09
C ILE A 24 12.47 10.01 6.03
N PHE A 25 11.28 9.86 5.47
CA PHE A 25 10.34 10.97 5.29
C PHE A 25 9.54 11.20 6.56
N LYS A 26 9.80 12.33 7.25
CA LYS A 26 9.16 12.66 8.53
C LYS A 26 7.96 13.58 8.35
N GLU A 27 6.85 13.20 8.97
CA GLU A 27 5.61 13.96 9.10
C GLU A 27 5.39 14.29 10.58
N VAL A 28 4.96 15.51 10.89
CA VAL A 28 4.61 15.93 12.25
C VAL A 28 3.19 16.48 12.25
N TYR A 29 2.38 15.99 13.18
CA TYR A 29 0.99 16.38 13.36
C TYR A 29 0.79 16.92 14.78
N GLU A 30 0.05 18.02 14.93
CA GLU A 30 -0.27 18.62 16.24
C GLU A 30 -1.50 17.97 16.91
N ASP A 31 -2.18 17.06 16.20
CA ASP A 31 -3.34 16.34 16.71
C ASP A 31 -2.93 15.29 17.75
N ASP A 32 -3.86 14.96 18.65
CA ASP A 32 -3.76 13.83 19.58
C ASP A 32 -4.04 12.46 18.93
N LYS A 33 -4.42 12.46 17.65
CA LYS A 33 -4.74 11.29 16.86
C LYS A 33 -4.11 11.32 15.47
N LEU A 34 -3.88 10.14 14.91
CA LEU A 34 -3.50 9.96 13.51
C LEU A 34 -4.57 9.17 12.78
N ASP A 35 -5.19 9.78 11.77
CA ASP A 35 -6.31 9.20 11.02
C ASP A 35 -5.95 8.98 9.55
N PHE A 36 -6.26 7.82 9.00
CA PHE A 36 -5.89 7.47 7.63
C PHE A 36 -6.82 6.42 6.99
N LEU A 37 -6.76 6.36 5.66
CA LEU A 37 -7.43 5.35 4.85
C LEU A 37 -6.40 4.41 4.23
N VAL A 38 -6.78 3.14 4.00
CA VAL A 38 -6.00 2.15 3.26
C VAL A 38 -6.87 1.53 2.19
N PHE A 39 -6.41 1.51 0.94
CA PHE A 39 -7.10 0.85 -0.16
C PHE A 39 -6.16 0.60 -1.35
N GLY A 40 -6.49 -0.37 -2.20
CA GLY A 40 -5.70 -0.74 -3.38
C GLY A 40 -6.57 -1.22 -4.52
N ASP A 41 -5.93 -1.60 -5.62
CA ASP A 41 -6.57 -2.31 -6.73
C ASP A 41 -7.74 -1.50 -7.30
N TRP A 42 -7.49 -0.22 -7.54
CA TRP A 42 -8.53 0.79 -7.77
C TRP A 42 -8.58 1.31 -9.20
N GLY A 43 -7.53 1.09 -10.00
CA GLY A 43 -7.32 1.72 -11.31
C GLY A 43 -8.22 1.32 -12.47
N PHE A 44 -9.34 0.64 -12.24
CA PHE A 44 -10.17 0.09 -13.32
C PHE A 44 -11.33 1.01 -13.69
N GLN A 45 -11.29 1.51 -14.92
CA GLN A 45 -12.22 2.53 -15.45
C GLN A 45 -13.31 1.94 -16.36
N GLY A 46 -13.24 0.63 -16.66
CA GLY A 46 -14.04 -0.01 -17.70
C GLY A 46 -15.54 -0.07 -17.44
N LYS A 47 -16.31 -0.08 -18.55
CA LYS A 47 -17.77 -0.26 -18.64
C LYS A 47 -18.19 -1.54 -19.42
N GLY A 48 -17.51 -2.67 -19.27
CA GLY A 48 -17.90 -3.98 -19.87
C GLY A 48 -19.00 -4.84 -19.16
N ILE A 49 -20.07 -5.16 -19.91
CA ILE A 49 -21.22 -6.01 -19.53
C ILE A 49 -20.81 -7.25 -18.72
N GLY A 50 -21.44 -7.46 -17.56
CA GLY A 50 -21.19 -8.62 -16.68
C GLY A 50 -20.07 -8.44 -15.65
N LYS A 51 -19.38 -7.30 -15.64
CA LYS A 51 -18.49 -6.86 -14.55
C LYS A 51 -19.10 -5.59 -13.95
N ASN A 52 -19.50 -5.59 -12.67
CA ASN A 52 -20.27 -4.49 -12.08
C ASN A 52 -19.55 -3.12 -12.23
N HIS A 53 -20.15 -2.20 -12.99
CA HIS A 53 -19.61 -0.85 -13.25
C HIS A 53 -20.02 0.16 -12.19
N GLY A 54 -19.08 1.06 -11.86
CA GLY A 54 -19.31 2.19 -10.95
C GLY A 54 -18.64 2.06 -9.58
N ASN A 55 -18.03 0.92 -9.26
CA ASN A 55 -17.55 0.65 -7.91
C ASN A 55 -16.37 1.52 -7.49
N GLN A 56 -15.40 1.81 -8.38
CA GLN A 56 -14.32 2.76 -8.07
C GLN A 56 -14.88 4.14 -7.63
N LYS A 57 -15.89 4.64 -8.34
CA LYS A 57 -16.51 5.94 -8.01
C LYS A 57 -17.33 5.87 -6.72
N ASN A 58 -18.00 4.76 -6.44
CA ASN A 58 -18.71 4.55 -5.17
C ASN A 58 -17.74 4.49 -3.99
N VAL A 59 -16.65 3.73 -4.13
CA VAL A 59 -15.56 3.66 -3.16
C VAL A 59 -14.95 5.04 -2.95
N ALA A 60 -14.60 5.76 -4.01
CA ALA A 60 -14.07 7.12 -3.92
C ALA A 60 -15.04 8.10 -3.22
N PHE A 61 -16.35 7.99 -3.50
CA PHE A 61 -17.37 8.79 -2.84
C PHE A 61 -17.46 8.51 -1.33
N ALA A 62 -17.45 7.23 -0.94
CA ALA A 62 -17.48 6.82 0.45
C ALA A 62 -16.18 7.23 1.17
N MET A 63 -15.01 6.95 0.59
CA MET A 63 -13.71 7.38 1.10
C MET A 63 -13.67 8.89 1.35
N LYS A 64 -14.20 9.70 0.41
CA LYS A 64 -14.24 11.15 0.56
C LYS A 64 -15.04 11.55 1.80
N LYS A 65 -16.24 10.98 2.00
CA LYS A 65 -17.07 11.26 3.18
C LYS A 65 -16.36 10.88 4.48
N TRP A 66 -15.65 9.75 4.49
CA TRP A 66 -14.91 9.28 5.66
C TRP A 66 -13.71 10.19 5.94
N ALA A 67 -12.91 10.51 4.93
CA ALA A 67 -11.78 11.42 5.08
C ALA A 67 -12.20 12.81 5.58
N GLU A 68 -13.33 13.33 5.10
CA GLU A 68 -13.90 14.59 5.58
C GLU A 68 -14.42 14.49 7.02
N ARG A 69 -15.08 13.38 7.37
CA ARG A 69 -15.65 13.15 8.70
C ARG A 69 -14.59 13.02 9.79
N TYR A 70 -13.53 12.26 9.51
CA TYR A 70 -12.52 11.91 10.51
C TYR A 70 -11.26 12.78 10.43
N ASP A 71 -11.21 13.70 9.46
CA ASP A 71 -10.06 14.54 9.12
C ASP A 71 -8.80 13.70 8.80
N SER A 72 -8.98 12.66 7.97
CA SER A 72 -7.87 11.78 7.58
C SER A 72 -6.71 12.58 7.02
N ARG A 73 -5.50 12.25 7.48
CA ARG A 73 -4.26 12.96 7.17
C ARG A 73 -3.61 12.49 5.88
N PHE A 74 -3.78 11.22 5.53
CA PHE A 74 -3.22 10.61 4.33
C PHE A 74 -3.99 9.35 3.91
N ILE A 75 -3.59 8.80 2.77
CA ILE A 75 -4.05 7.50 2.26
C ILE A 75 -2.85 6.60 2.06
N ILE A 76 -2.97 5.33 2.43
CA ILE A 76 -2.04 4.27 2.01
C ILE A 76 -2.64 3.57 0.80
N ASN A 77 -1.94 3.71 -0.32
CA ASN A 77 -2.26 3.04 -1.58
C ASN A 77 -1.44 1.76 -1.68
N VAL A 78 -2.10 0.60 -1.57
CA VAL A 78 -1.44 -0.72 -1.55
C VAL A 78 -1.18 -1.29 -2.95
N GLY A 79 -1.12 -0.45 -3.97
CA GLY A 79 -0.72 -0.80 -5.34
C GLY A 79 -1.86 -1.25 -6.26
N ASP A 80 -1.48 -1.64 -7.47
CA ASP A 80 -2.35 -1.82 -8.63
C ASP A 80 -3.17 -0.56 -8.89
N SER A 81 -2.42 0.52 -9.07
CA SER A 81 -2.94 1.87 -9.23
C SER A 81 -3.67 2.04 -10.56
N PHE A 82 -3.23 1.34 -11.61
CA PHE A 82 -3.78 1.50 -12.95
C PHE A 82 -3.98 0.17 -13.69
N TYR A 83 -5.22 -0.07 -14.13
CA TYR A 83 -5.57 -1.26 -14.90
C TYR A 83 -5.93 -0.94 -16.35
N LYS A 84 -5.63 -1.92 -17.20
CA LYS A 84 -6.28 -2.06 -18.51
C LYS A 84 -7.79 -2.16 -18.35
N SER A 85 -8.50 -1.25 -19.01
CA SER A 85 -9.94 -1.05 -18.84
C SER A 85 -10.77 -1.46 -20.05
N GLU A 86 -10.19 -1.45 -21.26
CA GLU A 86 -10.86 -1.79 -22.51
C GLU A 86 -9.88 -2.36 -23.55
N GLU A 87 -10.38 -2.77 -24.72
CA GLU A 87 -9.54 -3.20 -25.83
C GLU A 87 -8.70 -2.01 -26.35
N GLY A 88 -7.45 -2.26 -26.73
CA GLY A 88 -6.50 -1.20 -27.10
C GLY A 88 -5.87 -0.46 -25.91
N ASP A 89 -6.36 -0.66 -24.68
CA ASP A 89 -5.80 -0.07 -23.47
C ASP A 89 -4.59 -0.88 -22.92
N HIS A 90 -3.82 -0.29 -22.00
CA HIS A 90 -2.63 -0.87 -21.36
C HIS A 90 -2.77 -0.96 -19.82
N GLN A 91 -1.94 -1.80 -19.20
CA GLN A 91 -1.79 -1.87 -17.74
C GLN A 91 -0.89 -0.73 -17.25
N GLY A 92 -0.91 -0.43 -15.95
CA GLY A 92 -0.07 0.62 -15.39
C GLY A 92 -0.26 1.96 -16.11
N VAL A 93 0.81 2.75 -16.16
CA VAL A 93 0.94 3.93 -17.00
C VAL A 93 2.09 3.75 -17.99
N ASP A 94 2.02 4.39 -19.15
CA ASP A 94 3.09 4.41 -20.16
C ASP A 94 4.17 5.45 -19.80
N SER A 95 3.76 6.57 -19.20
CA SER A 95 4.65 7.70 -18.85
C SER A 95 4.01 8.64 -17.81
N VAL A 96 4.76 9.65 -17.38
CA VAL A 96 4.23 10.74 -16.52
C VAL A 96 3.12 11.57 -17.18
N ASN A 97 2.97 11.50 -18.51
CA ASN A 97 1.96 12.21 -19.28
C ASN A 97 0.74 11.34 -19.62
N ASP A 98 0.70 10.10 -19.13
CA ASP A 98 -0.39 9.17 -19.38
C ASP A 98 -1.75 9.76 -18.95
N THR A 99 -2.77 9.57 -19.79
CA THR A 99 -4.12 10.07 -19.50
C THR A 99 -4.75 9.42 -18.27
N LYS A 100 -4.33 8.22 -17.86
CA LYS A 100 -4.84 7.53 -16.67
C LYS A 100 -4.63 8.30 -15.37
N TRP A 101 -3.55 9.09 -15.25
CA TRP A 101 -3.36 10.00 -14.13
C TRP A 101 -4.57 10.93 -13.95
N LYS A 102 -5.14 11.40 -15.06
CA LYS A 102 -6.34 12.23 -15.05
C LYS A 102 -7.60 11.38 -14.89
N THR A 103 -7.79 10.38 -15.74
CA THR A 103 -9.08 9.70 -15.88
C THR A 103 -9.36 8.71 -14.77
N ALA A 104 -8.34 8.04 -14.23
CA ALA A 104 -8.46 7.07 -13.15
C ALA A 104 -8.25 7.68 -11.76
N TRP A 105 -7.43 8.73 -11.63
CA TRP A 105 -7.05 9.29 -10.35
C TRP A 105 -7.59 10.72 -10.12
N LEU A 106 -7.02 11.73 -10.79
CA LEU A 106 -7.34 13.13 -10.50
C LEU A 106 -8.82 13.46 -10.68
N ASN A 107 -9.51 12.86 -11.64
CA ASN A 107 -10.94 13.10 -11.89
C ASN A 107 -11.88 12.29 -11.01
N VAL A 108 -11.39 11.23 -10.36
CA VAL A 108 -12.19 10.33 -9.53
C VAL A 108 -12.13 10.74 -8.06
N TYR A 109 -10.93 11.00 -7.54
CA TYR A 109 -10.72 11.28 -6.11
C TYR A 109 -10.66 12.78 -5.86
N LYS A 110 -11.76 13.32 -5.33
CA LYS A 110 -12.00 14.75 -5.12
C LYS A 110 -12.17 15.09 -3.63
N GLY A 111 -12.34 16.38 -3.31
CA GLY A 111 -12.56 16.84 -1.95
C GLY A 111 -11.31 16.61 -1.08
N LYS A 112 -11.51 16.14 0.16
CA LYS A 112 -10.40 15.83 1.07
C LYS A 112 -9.36 14.89 0.45
N LEU A 113 -9.77 13.91 -0.36
CA LEU A 113 -8.87 12.96 -1.02
C LEU A 113 -7.89 13.64 -2.01
N ALA A 114 -8.25 14.81 -2.55
CA ALA A 114 -7.40 15.62 -3.42
C ALA A 114 -6.45 16.55 -2.66
N GLN A 115 -6.57 16.63 -1.34
CA GLN A 115 -5.79 17.53 -0.47
C GLN A 115 -4.72 16.80 0.35
N ILE A 116 -4.85 15.48 0.49
CA ILE A 116 -3.99 14.65 1.35
C ILE A 116 -3.08 13.75 0.50
N PRO A 117 -1.85 13.45 0.97
CA PRO A 117 -0.92 12.57 0.28
C PRO A 117 -1.41 11.13 0.23
N TRP A 118 -0.98 10.43 -0.82
CA TRP A 118 -1.21 9.02 -1.09
C TRP A 118 0.16 8.34 -1.05
N TYR A 119 0.46 7.66 0.05
CA TYR A 119 1.68 6.88 0.19
C TYR A 119 1.50 5.55 -0.52
N SER A 120 2.14 5.41 -1.67
CA SER A 120 1.92 4.32 -2.61
C SER A 120 3.04 3.28 -2.57
N VAL A 121 2.67 2.04 -2.86
CA VAL A 121 3.55 0.98 -3.36
C VAL A 121 3.07 0.56 -4.74
N ALA A 122 3.94 -0.05 -5.54
CA ALA A 122 3.56 -0.61 -6.84
C ALA A 122 2.93 -2.00 -6.69
N GLY A 123 1.90 -2.28 -7.48
CA GLY A 123 1.35 -3.62 -7.66
C GLY A 123 1.84 -4.29 -8.94
N ASN A 124 1.48 -5.55 -9.13
CA ASN A 124 1.93 -6.30 -10.30
C ASN A 124 1.41 -5.69 -11.61
N HIS A 125 0.24 -5.07 -11.61
CA HIS A 125 -0.29 -4.40 -12.80
C HIS A 125 0.45 -3.11 -13.17
N ASP A 126 1.04 -2.44 -12.19
CA ASP A 126 1.89 -1.26 -12.42
C ASP A 126 3.22 -1.71 -13.06
N TRP A 127 3.75 -2.87 -12.64
CA TRP A 127 4.92 -3.54 -13.22
C TRP A 127 4.70 -4.17 -14.59
N TYR A 128 3.46 -4.44 -14.98
CA TYR A 128 3.18 -4.94 -16.34
C TYR A 128 3.44 -3.90 -17.42
N ASN A 129 3.76 -2.65 -17.04
CA ASN A 129 4.10 -1.57 -17.95
C ASN A 129 5.26 -0.72 -17.40
N ASN A 130 5.09 0.60 -17.22
CA ASN A 130 6.18 1.50 -16.82
C ASN A 130 6.08 1.93 -15.35
N VAL A 131 6.50 1.05 -14.42
CA VAL A 131 6.55 1.39 -12.99
C VAL A 131 7.46 2.59 -12.67
N THR A 132 8.52 2.81 -13.47
CA THR A 132 9.40 3.98 -13.35
C THR A 132 8.63 5.28 -13.52
N ALA A 133 7.63 5.31 -14.41
CA ALA A 133 6.81 6.49 -14.62
C ALA A 133 5.98 6.87 -13.38
N GLU A 134 5.64 5.93 -12.50
CA GLU A 134 4.95 6.25 -11.25
C GLU A 134 5.89 6.92 -10.24
N VAL A 135 7.15 6.46 -10.15
CA VAL A 135 8.19 7.10 -9.33
C VAL A 135 8.51 8.50 -9.87
N ASP A 136 8.69 8.62 -11.19
CA ASP A 136 8.96 9.92 -11.83
C ASP A 136 7.78 10.89 -11.67
N TYR A 137 6.55 10.40 -11.76
CA TYR A 137 5.37 11.22 -11.55
C TYR A 137 5.31 11.74 -10.10
N SER A 138 5.62 10.89 -9.12
CA SER A 138 5.73 11.27 -7.71
C SER A 138 6.76 12.39 -7.50
N LEU A 139 7.96 12.23 -8.06
CA LEU A 139 9.08 13.15 -7.83
C LEU A 139 8.94 14.47 -8.61
N ASN A 140 8.36 14.43 -9.81
CA ASN A 140 8.50 15.53 -10.78
C ASN A 140 7.16 16.15 -11.22
N VAL A 141 6.01 15.53 -10.94
CA VAL A 141 4.71 16.02 -11.42
C VAL A 141 3.74 16.31 -10.29
N ASN A 142 3.48 15.34 -9.41
CA ASN A 142 2.53 15.53 -8.32
C ASN A 142 2.87 14.65 -7.12
N SER A 143 3.57 15.25 -6.15
CA SER A 143 4.00 14.61 -4.90
C SER A 143 2.85 14.16 -3.98
N ARG A 144 1.59 14.42 -4.34
CA ARG A 144 0.43 13.81 -3.68
C ARG A 144 0.34 12.31 -4.00
N PHE A 145 0.75 11.86 -5.18
CA PHE A 145 1.01 10.44 -5.41
C PHE A 145 2.45 10.20 -4.99
N PHE A 146 2.67 9.78 -3.75
CA PHE A 146 3.98 9.71 -3.14
C PHE A 146 4.55 8.30 -3.24
N MET A 147 5.57 8.14 -4.08
CA MET A 147 6.34 6.93 -4.28
C MET A 147 7.77 7.32 -4.75
N PRO A 148 8.66 7.70 -3.82
CA PRO A 148 9.99 8.24 -4.19
C PRO A 148 10.96 7.17 -4.70
N SER A 149 10.67 5.91 -4.40
CA SER A 149 11.38 4.70 -4.81
C SER A 149 10.45 3.50 -4.57
N LEU A 150 10.86 2.31 -5.01
CA LEU A 150 10.11 1.08 -4.79
C LEU A 150 10.16 0.60 -3.33
N PHE A 151 11.17 1.04 -2.57
CA PHE A 151 11.34 0.78 -1.14
C PHE A 151 11.64 2.09 -0.41
N TYR A 152 10.85 2.46 0.61
CA TYR A 152 11.08 3.69 1.37
C TYR A 152 10.48 3.62 2.78
N VAL A 153 10.97 4.50 3.66
CA VAL A 153 10.50 4.61 5.04
C VAL A 153 9.93 6.01 5.29
N ARG A 154 8.78 6.06 5.94
CA ARG A 154 8.24 7.30 6.50
C ARG A 154 7.95 7.15 7.99
N THR A 155 7.99 8.27 8.69
CA THR A 155 7.64 8.35 10.12
C THR A 155 6.61 9.45 10.33
N SER A 156 5.59 9.16 11.12
CA SER A 156 4.61 10.15 11.58
C SER A 156 4.77 10.34 13.08
N VAL A 157 4.96 11.58 13.52
CA VAL A 157 5.00 11.93 14.94
C VAL A 157 3.80 12.81 15.28
N PHE A 158 3.02 12.42 16.27
CA PHE A 158 1.82 13.16 16.70
C PHE A 158 1.66 13.15 18.22
N GLY A 159 0.65 13.84 18.74
CA GLY A 159 0.40 14.01 20.18
C GLY A 159 0.97 15.32 20.72
N ASN A 160 0.35 15.89 21.77
CA ASN A 160 0.79 17.14 22.37
C ASN A 160 1.80 16.91 23.50
N GLU A 161 1.34 16.30 24.60
CA GLU A 161 2.16 16.06 25.80
C GLU A 161 3.04 14.82 25.66
N GLU A 162 2.45 13.70 25.24
CA GLU A 162 3.16 12.46 24.91
C GLU A 162 3.24 12.31 23.39
N LYS A 163 4.46 12.30 22.85
CA LYS A 163 4.68 12.11 21.41
C LYS A 163 4.58 10.63 21.06
N VAL A 164 3.75 10.31 20.08
CA VAL A 164 3.61 8.97 19.49
C VAL A 164 4.36 8.96 18.15
N LYS A 165 5.30 8.02 17.98
CA LYS A 165 6.01 7.77 16.73
C LYS A 165 5.42 6.53 16.04
N VAL A 166 5.01 6.71 14.79
CA VAL A 166 4.57 5.63 13.90
C VAL A 166 5.54 5.53 12.73
N THR A 167 6.12 4.35 12.53
CA THR A 167 6.97 4.03 11.39
C THR A 167 6.18 3.26 10.36
N TRP A 168 6.41 3.58 9.09
CA TRP A 168 5.82 2.90 7.95
C TRP A 168 6.91 2.52 6.94
N ILE A 169 7.10 1.22 6.75
CA ILE A 169 8.08 0.68 5.80
C ILE A 169 7.30 0.23 4.56
N HIS A 170 7.57 0.86 3.42
CA HIS A 170 6.91 0.58 2.15
C HIS A 170 7.85 -0.29 1.32
N ILE A 171 7.34 -1.45 0.88
CA ILE A 171 8.13 -2.46 0.18
C ILE A 171 7.45 -2.86 -1.13
N ASP A 172 8.25 -3.06 -2.17
CA ASP A 172 7.77 -3.67 -3.40
C ASP A 172 7.81 -5.19 -3.26
N THR A 173 6.63 -5.81 -3.12
CA THR A 173 6.56 -7.25 -2.91
C THR A 173 6.62 -8.06 -4.20
N ASN A 174 6.66 -7.43 -5.37
CA ASN A 174 6.80 -8.16 -6.63
C ASN A 174 8.11 -8.95 -6.67
N LEU A 175 9.19 -8.38 -6.12
CA LEU A 175 10.51 -9.04 -6.00
C LEU A 175 10.44 -10.33 -5.19
N PHE A 176 9.66 -10.35 -4.10
CA PHE A 176 9.55 -11.51 -3.21
C PHE A 176 8.50 -12.53 -3.69
N TYR A 177 7.54 -12.09 -4.51
CA TYR A 177 6.40 -12.90 -4.94
C TYR A 177 6.68 -13.70 -6.22
N TYR A 178 7.34 -13.07 -7.20
CA TYR A 178 7.56 -13.67 -8.51
C TYR A 178 8.98 -14.19 -8.66
N LYS A 179 9.11 -15.45 -9.05
CA LYS A 179 10.39 -15.99 -9.52
C LYS A 179 10.64 -15.52 -10.96
N TYR A 180 11.77 -14.87 -11.20
CA TYR A 180 12.10 -14.22 -12.49
C TYR A 180 11.85 -15.10 -13.72
N ASP A 181 12.37 -16.33 -13.71
CA ASP A 181 12.23 -17.29 -14.81
C ASP A 181 10.77 -17.66 -15.13
N GLU A 182 9.89 -17.54 -14.14
CA GLU A 182 8.47 -17.91 -14.23
C GLU A 182 7.55 -16.72 -14.55
N ILE A 183 8.11 -15.50 -14.66
CA ILE A 183 7.34 -14.31 -15.05
C ILE A 183 6.87 -14.47 -16.49
N LYS A 184 5.53 -14.47 -16.66
CA LYS A 184 4.86 -14.62 -17.97
C LYS A 184 4.50 -13.28 -18.64
N LYS A 185 4.59 -12.18 -17.89
CA LYS A 185 4.25 -10.86 -18.39
C LYS A 185 5.54 -10.20 -18.89
N GLU A 186 5.69 -10.13 -20.20
CA GLU A 186 6.91 -9.62 -20.84
C GLU A 186 7.32 -8.25 -20.31
N GLY A 187 6.38 -7.32 -20.15
CA GLY A 187 6.69 -5.98 -19.60
C GLY A 187 7.32 -6.05 -18.21
N MET A 188 6.80 -6.89 -17.32
CA MET A 188 7.39 -7.09 -15.99
C MET A 188 8.74 -7.79 -16.06
N LYS A 189 8.85 -8.84 -16.90
CA LYS A 189 10.09 -9.60 -17.05
C LYS A 189 11.24 -8.72 -17.55
N GLU A 190 10.98 -7.93 -18.58
CA GLU A 190 11.94 -6.97 -19.13
C GLU A 190 12.38 -5.94 -18.08
N LYS A 191 11.44 -5.38 -17.31
CA LYS A 191 11.74 -4.40 -16.27
C LYS A 191 12.51 -5.00 -15.10
N PHE A 192 12.18 -6.22 -14.68
CA PHE A 192 12.96 -6.95 -13.68
C PHE A 192 14.42 -7.08 -14.12
N GLY A 193 14.67 -7.57 -15.35
CA GLY A 193 16.03 -7.70 -15.87
C GLY A 193 16.74 -6.35 -16.03
N THR A 194 16.03 -5.29 -16.43
CA THR A 194 16.62 -3.94 -16.54
C THR A 194 17.02 -3.37 -15.16
N LEU A 195 16.31 -3.76 -14.10
CA LEU A 195 16.56 -3.32 -12.73
C LEU A 195 17.50 -4.25 -11.95
N GLY A 196 17.97 -5.33 -12.56
CA GLY A 196 18.83 -6.33 -11.91
C GLY A 196 18.08 -7.32 -11.01
N TRP A 197 16.75 -7.35 -11.05
CA TRP A 197 15.91 -8.26 -10.26
C TRP A 197 15.75 -9.65 -10.89
N ASP A 198 16.71 -10.02 -11.74
CA ASP A 198 16.88 -11.36 -12.29
C ASP A 198 17.88 -12.22 -11.49
N ASP A 199 18.49 -11.67 -10.43
CA ASP A 199 19.37 -12.35 -9.48
C ASP A 199 18.69 -12.56 -8.11
N GLU A 200 18.79 -13.77 -7.55
CA GLU A 200 18.31 -14.07 -6.19
C GLU A 200 19.13 -13.31 -5.12
N GLY A 201 20.35 -12.86 -5.43
CA GLY A 201 21.15 -11.97 -4.59
C GLY A 201 20.41 -10.69 -4.22
N GLU A 202 19.72 -10.05 -5.18
CA GLU A 202 18.92 -8.84 -4.92
C GLU A 202 17.77 -9.11 -3.94
N ILE A 203 17.17 -10.30 -3.98
CA ILE A 203 16.10 -10.67 -3.05
C ILE A 203 16.63 -10.67 -1.61
N GLU A 204 17.78 -11.31 -1.37
CA GLU A 204 18.38 -11.36 -0.04
C GLU A 204 18.89 -9.98 0.40
N GLU A 205 19.41 -9.14 -0.52
CA GLU A 205 19.77 -7.76 -0.21
C GLU A 205 18.57 -6.91 0.22
N LYS A 206 17.44 -7.01 -0.49
CA LYS A 206 16.22 -6.27 -0.11
C LYS A 206 15.57 -6.86 1.15
N LEU A 207 15.66 -8.18 1.41
CA LEU A 207 15.27 -8.76 2.70
C LEU A 207 16.13 -8.25 3.85
N LYS A 208 17.45 -8.15 3.64
CA LYS A 208 18.38 -7.59 4.62
C LYS A 208 18.06 -6.12 4.90
N TRP A 209 17.78 -5.33 3.86
CA TRP A 209 17.34 -3.95 4.02
C TRP A 209 16.07 -3.86 4.86
N VAL A 210 15.07 -4.72 4.60
CA VAL A 210 13.85 -4.78 5.43
C VAL A 210 14.18 -5.09 6.89
N GLU A 211 15.05 -6.07 7.15
CA GLU A 211 15.50 -6.43 8.51
C GLU A 211 16.21 -5.25 9.19
N GLU A 212 17.10 -4.54 8.50
CA GLU A 212 17.79 -3.34 9.00
C GLU A 212 16.79 -2.23 9.37
N GLN A 213 15.81 -1.94 8.50
CA GLN A 213 14.78 -0.95 8.80
C GLN A 213 13.90 -1.37 9.98
N LEU A 214 13.63 -2.66 10.15
CA LEU A 214 12.91 -3.15 11.31
C LEU A 214 13.72 -2.99 12.60
N ILE A 215 15.03 -3.19 12.57
CA ILE A 215 15.94 -2.97 13.71
C ILE A 215 16.03 -1.49 14.05
N ASP A 216 16.25 -0.63 13.06
CA ASP A 216 16.52 0.80 13.25
C ASP A 216 15.30 1.57 13.77
N GLN A 217 14.10 1.04 13.58
CA GLN A 217 12.84 1.70 13.91
C GLN A 217 12.19 1.17 15.20
N GLN A 218 12.92 0.39 16.00
CA GLN A 218 12.42 -0.18 17.26
C GLN A 218 12.11 0.86 18.35
N ASP A 219 12.51 2.12 18.17
CA ASP A 219 12.10 3.24 19.04
C ASP A 219 10.67 3.75 18.76
N ALA A 220 10.02 3.27 17.69
CA ALA A 220 8.64 3.64 17.36
C ALA A 220 7.61 2.93 18.25
N ASN A 221 6.51 3.62 18.56
CA ASN A 221 5.37 3.01 19.24
C ASN A 221 4.63 2.02 18.33
N TRP A 222 4.62 2.31 17.03
CA TRP A 222 3.96 1.52 16.01
C TRP A 222 4.90 1.31 14.84
N ILE A 223 5.03 0.08 14.38
CA ILE A 223 5.76 -0.27 13.15
C ILE A 223 4.77 -0.95 12.23
N PHE A 224 4.46 -0.32 11.11
CA PHE A 224 3.65 -0.88 10.05
C PHE A 224 4.49 -1.14 8.81
N VAL A 225 4.13 -2.19 8.08
CA VAL A 225 4.69 -2.47 6.76
C VAL A 225 3.58 -2.41 5.71
N VAL A 226 3.88 -1.85 4.55
CA VAL A 226 2.96 -1.70 3.42
C VAL A 226 3.57 -2.40 2.22
N GLY A 227 2.81 -3.31 1.62
CA GLY A 227 3.19 -3.98 0.38
C GLY A 227 1.96 -4.25 -0.48
N HIS A 228 2.14 -4.87 -1.65
CA HIS A 228 1.01 -5.16 -2.54
C HIS A 228 0.39 -6.53 -2.25
N HIS A 229 1.22 -7.58 -2.21
CA HIS A 229 0.76 -8.97 -2.09
C HIS A 229 0.38 -9.35 -0.64
N PRO A 230 -0.70 -10.11 -0.38
CA PRO A 230 -1.16 -10.41 0.97
C PRO A 230 -0.27 -11.44 1.65
N LEU A 231 -0.14 -11.28 2.97
CA LEU A 231 0.51 -12.25 3.85
C LEU A 231 -0.50 -12.98 4.75
N ILE A 232 -1.68 -13.30 4.18
CA ILE A 232 -2.76 -14.00 4.89
C ILE A 232 -2.93 -15.41 4.35
N GLY A 233 -2.98 -16.38 5.26
CA GLY A 233 -3.24 -17.79 4.96
C GLY A 233 -2.43 -18.30 3.77
N LYS A 234 -3.11 -18.86 2.76
CA LYS A 234 -2.47 -19.45 1.58
C LYS A 234 -1.84 -18.47 0.60
N CYS A 235 -2.09 -17.17 0.74
CA CYS A 235 -1.44 -16.16 -0.10
C CYS A 235 0.04 -15.94 0.26
N VAL A 236 0.47 -16.37 1.46
CA VAL A 236 1.86 -16.30 1.93
C VAL A 236 2.79 -17.26 1.18
N ASP A 237 2.28 -18.40 0.68
CA ASP A 237 3.10 -19.55 0.25
C ASP A 237 3.89 -19.32 -1.07
N ASN A 238 3.93 -18.09 -1.60
CA ASN A 238 4.60 -17.75 -2.85
C ASN A 238 6.07 -17.37 -2.64
N TYR A 239 6.97 -18.10 -3.31
CA TYR A 239 8.40 -17.80 -3.43
C TYR A 239 9.07 -17.36 -2.12
N TYR A 240 9.49 -16.09 -1.98
CA TYR A 240 10.18 -15.58 -0.78
C TYR A 240 9.25 -14.85 0.21
N MET A 241 7.96 -14.72 -0.08
CA MET A 241 6.99 -14.07 0.81
C MET A 241 6.97 -14.65 2.25
N PRO A 242 7.16 -15.96 2.51
CA PRO A 242 7.24 -16.48 3.89
C PRO A 242 8.42 -15.93 4.72
N ARG A 243 9.47 -15.42 4.08
CA ARG A 243 10.60 -14.78 4.79
C ARG A 243 10.18 -13.44 5.39
N LEU A 244 9.27 -12.72 4.74
CA LEU A 244 8.73 -11.46 5.26
C LEU A 244 7.92 -11.69 6.55
N THR A 245 7.05 -12.69 6.59
CA THR A 245 6.29 -13.00 7.82
C THR A 245 7.24 -13.35 8.97
N THR A 246 8.29 -14.13 8.69
CA THR A 246 9.32 -14.48 9.68
C THR A 246 9.99 -13.23 10.27
N LEU A 247 10.35 -12.26 9.43
CA LEU A 247 10.94 -10.99 9.87
C LEU A 247 9.93 -10.17 10.69
N PHE A 248 8.70 -10.01 10.18
CA PHE A 248 7.68 -9.18 10.82
C PHE A 248 7.32 -9.71 12.21
N GLU A 249 7.26 -11.03 12.37
CA GLU A 249 7.02 -11.68 13.66
C GLU A 249 8.22 -11.53 14.60
N ARG A 250 9.45 -11.73 14.11
CA ARG A 250 10.68 -11.56 14.91
C ARG A 250 10.78 -10.16 15.50
N TYR A 251 10.50 -9.14 14.69
CA TYR A 251 10.62 -7.72 15.06
C TYR A 251 9.31 -7.08 15.52
N LYS A 252 8.27 -7.89 15.77
CA LYS A 252 6.99 -7.47 16.35
C LYS A 252 6.34 -6.30 15.62
N VAL A 253 6.30 -6.37 14.28
CA VAL A 253 5.53 -5.44 13.45
C VAL A 253 4.08 -5.40 13.96
N SER A 254 3.52 -4.20 14.09
CA SER A 254 2.16 -3.99 14.60
C SER A 254 1.11 -4.44 13.58
N GLY A 255 1.36 -4.17 12.31
CA GLY A 255 0.54 -4.73 11.23
C GLY A 255 1.13 -4.56 9.83
N TYR A 256 0.58 -5.33 8.90
CA TYR A 256 0.92 -5.32 7.49
C TYR A 256 -0.32 -5.01 6.65
N PHE A 257 -0.21 -4.04 5.74
CA PHE A 257 -1.28 -3.63 4.83
C PHE A 257 -0.97 -4.05 3.39
N ALA A 258 -1.93 -4.72 2.74
CA ALA A 258 -1.81 -5.21 1.37
C ALA A 258 -3.09 -5.09 0.54
N GLY A 259 -2.96 -5.30 -0.78
CA GLY A 259 -4.02 -5.36 -1.79
C GLY A 259 -3.98 -6.69 -2.54
N HIS A 260 -3.95 -6.66 -3.87
CA HIS A 260 -3.77 -7.78 -4.83
C HIS A 260 -4.90 -8.81 -4.84
N ALA A 261 -5.19 -9.42 -3.69
CA ALA A 261 -6.43 -10.15 -3.52
C ALA A 261 -7.57 -9.14 -3.50
N HIS A 262 -8.45 -9.23 -4.50
CA HIS A 262 -9.51 -8.25 -4.70
C HIS A 262 -10.65 -8.42 -3.67
N THR A 263 -10.38 -8.11 -2.41
CA THR A 263 -11.26 -8.40 -1.26
C THR A 263 -10.85 -7.55 -0.05
N LEU A 264 -11.65 -7.63 1.00
CA LEU A 264 -11.36 -7.06 2.33
C LEU A 264 -11.17 -8.21 3.31
N GLU A 265 -9.99 -8.35 3.91
CA GLU A 265 -9.67 -9.48 4.80
C GLU A 265 -8.80 -9.06 5.98
N TYR A 266 -8.92 -9.84 7.05
CA TYR A 266 -8.19 -9.63 8.28
C TYR A 266 -7.73 -10.96 8.87
N GLN A 267 -6.47 -10.98 9.30
CA GLN A 267 -5.91 -12.03 10.14
C GLN A 267 -5.48 -11.37 11.46
N TYR A 268 -6.08 -11.83 12.57
CA TYR A 268 -5.83 -11.22 13.86
C TYR A 268 -4.48 -11.66 14.44
N PRO A 269 -3.85 -10.83 15.31
CA PRO A 269 -2.72 -11.26 16.11
C PRO A 269 -3.05 -12.52 16.92
N LYS A 270 -2.13 -13.48 16.93
CA LYS A 270 -2.21 -14.77 17.65
C LYS A 270 -1.15 -14.81 18.74
N PRO A 271 -1.26 -15.69 19.76
CA PRO A 271 -0.25 -15.79 20.82
C PRO A 271 1.19 -15.96 20.33
N ASN A 272 1.38 -16.60 19.16
CA ASN A 272 2.68 -16.86 18.56
C ASN A 272 3.02 -15.91 17.38
N SER A 273 2.16 -14.93 17.07
CA SER A 273 2.35 -13.97 15.98
C SER A 273 1.62 -12.68 16.33
N SER A 274 2.34 -11.68 16.83
CA SER A 274 1.75 -10.40 17.26
C SER A 274 1.34 -9.48 16.10
N VAL A 275 1.54 -9.93 14.85
CA VAL A 275 1.33 -9.13 13.64
C VAL A 275 -0.12 -9.24 13.20
N ALA A 276 -0.77 -8.10 12.98
CA ALA A 276 -2.06 -8.02 12.32
C ALA A 276 -1.87 -7.94 10.80
N TYR A 277 -2.58 -8.75 10.01
CA TYR A 277 -2.48 -8.68 8.56
C TYR A 277 -3.81 -8.20 7.96
N PHE A 278 -3.74 -7.18 7.12
CA PHE A 278 -4.88 -6.52 6.49
C PHE A 278 -4.78 -6.60 4.97
N THR A 279 -5.85 -7.07 4.33
CA THR A 279 -6.02 -6.97 2.87
C THR A 279 -7.13 -5.98 2.58
N SER A 280 -6.86 -4.95 1.77
CA SER A 280 -7.82 -3.94 1.33
C SER A 280 -7.74 -3.68 -0.18
N GLY A 281 -7.80 -4.76 -0.97
CA GLY A 281 -7.70 -4.73 -2.44
C GLY A 281 -9.03 -4.63 -3.20
N ALA A 282 -10.09 -4.17 -2.55
CA ALA A 282 -11.43 -4.14 -3.15
C ALA A 282 -11.82 -2.76 -3.73
N GLY A 283 -10.85 -1.99 -4.24
CA GLY A 283 -11.07 -0.62 -4.69
C GLY A 283 -11.84 -0.50 -6.00
N SER A 284 -11.67 -1.46 -6.91
CA SER A 284 -12.36 -1.45 -8.21
C SER A 284 -12.72 -2.83 -8.78
N ARG A 285 -12.22 -3.90 -8.17
CA ARG A 285 -12.48 -5.30 -8.54
C ARG A 285 -12.80 -6.13 -7.29
N THR A 286 -13.40 -7.29 -7.51
CA THR A 286 -13.59 -8.29 -6.44
C THR A 286 -13.27 -9.69 -6.94
N SER A 287 -12.78 -10.54 -6.06
CA SER A 287 -12.53 -11.96 -6.28
C SER A 287 -12.81 -12.74 -5.00
N PRO A 288 -12.83 -14.09 -5.06
CA PRO A 288 -12.57 -14.87 -3.87
C PRO A 288 -11.23 -14.44 -3.26
N GLY A 289 -11.21 -14.32 -1.95
CA GLY A 289 -10.02 -13.91 -1.23
C GLY A 289 -9.17 -15.09 -0.72
N CYS A 290 -8.19 -14.81 0.13
CA CYS A 290 -7.22 -15.81 0.57
C CYS A 290 -7.86 -16.89 1.45
N ASN A 291 -7.52 -18.16 1.20
CA ASN A 291 -7.89 -19.26 2.11
C ASN A 291 -7.07 -19.16 3.40
N GLY A 292 -7.68 -19.44 4.56
CA GLY A 292 -7.00 -19.42 5.86
C GLY A 292 -7.00 -18.07 6.58
N LYS A 293 -7.72 -17.07 6.05
CA LYS A 293 -8.06 -15.85 6.78
C LYS A 293 -8.94 -16.12 7.99
N ASP A 294 -8.88 -15.22 8.97
CA ASP A 294 -9.76 -15.28 10.13
C ASP A 294 -11.10 -14.57 9.87
N TRP A 295 -11.07 -13.47 9.11
CA TRP A 295 -12.26 -12.77 8.62
C TRP A 295 -12.06 -12.29 7.18
N GLY A 296 -13.14 -12.27 6.39
CA GLY A 296 -13.15 -11.63 5.09
C GLY A 296 -14.55 -11.30 4.59
N ALA A 297 -14.65 -10.24 3.80
CA ALA A 297 -15.89 -9.86 3.15
C ALA A 297 -16.29 -10.85 2.05
N PRO A 298 -17.59 -11.01 1.77
CA PRO A 298 -18.04 -11.82 0.65
C PRO A 298 -17.62 -11.19 -0.69
N GLU A 299 -17.37 -12.03 -1.70
CA GLU A 299 -17.12 -11.60 -3.08
C GLU A 299 -18.24 -10.67 -3.55
N GLY A 300 -17.88 -9.63 -4.32
CA GLY A 300 -18.78 -8.54 -4.70
C GLY A 300 -18.85 -7.38 -3.69
N THR A 301 -18.13 -7.48 -2.57
CA THR A 301 -17.93 -6.35 -1.65
C THR A 301 -16.77 -5.48 -2.12
N PHE A 302 -17.06 -4.23 -2.48
CA PHE A 302 -16.06 -3.19 -2.72
C PHE A 302 -15.94 -2.33 -1.49
N GLY A 303 -14.75 -1.75 -1.26
CA GLY A 303 -14.55 -0.97 -0.06
C GLY A 303 -13.10 -0.64 0.23
N PHE A 304 -12.88 -0.22 1.47
CA PHE A 304 -11.59 0.23 1.97
C PHE A 304 -11.51 -0.01 3.48
N LEU A 305 -10.31 0.12 4.04
CA LEU A 305 -10.07 0.17 5.47
C LEU A 305 -9.91 1.63 5.90
N HIS A 306 -10.54 1.99 7.01
CA HIS A 306 -10.28 3.22 7.77
C HIS A 306 -9.59 2.85 9.08
N ALA A 307 -8.69 3.71 9.57
CA ALA A 307 -8.06 3.52 10.86
C ALA A 307 -7.71 4.84 11.55
N THR A 308 -7.82 4.83 12.88
CA THR A 308 -7.43 5.94 13.75
C THR A 308 -6.54 5.43 14.87
N ILE A 309 -5.38 6.07 15.08
CA ILE A 309 -4.45 5.78 16.17
C ILE A 309 -4.53 6.89 17.20
N ILE A 310 -4.68 6.52 18.47
CA ILE A 310 -4.64 7.42 19.63
C ILE A 310 -3.74 6.77 20.69
N GLY A 311 -2.60 7.38 20.98
CA GLY A 311 -1.64 6.80 21.92
C GLY A 311 -1.19 5.39 21.50
N ASN A 312 -1.48 4.42 22.36
CA ASN A 312 -1.16 3.00 22.16
C ASN A 312 -2.32 2.17 21.57
N GLU A 313 -3.41 2.81 21.11
CA GLU A 313 -4.56 2.09 20.53
C GLU A 313 -4.78 2.50 19.08
N MET A 314 -5.01 1.51 18.21
CA MET A 314 -5.48 1.72 16.84
C MET A 314 -6.86 1.09 16.70
N ASN A 315 -7.88 1.89 16.40
CA ASN A 315 -9.19 1.40 15.98
C ASN A 315 -9.22 1.33 14.45
N PHE A 316 -9.87 0.32 13.89
CA PHE A 316 -10.01 0.19 12.45
C PHE A 316 -11.37 -0.37 12.04
N GLU A 317 -11.79 -0.02 10.83
CA GLU A 317 -13.06 -0.42 10.23
C GLU A 317 -12.85 -0.83 8.77
N PHE A 318 -13.39 -1.98 8.39
CA PHE A 318 -13.63 -2.29 6.98
C PHE A 318 -15.00 -1.72 6.58
N VAL A 319 -14.98 -0.86 5.57
CA VAL A 319 -16.14 -0.14 5.08
C VAL A 319 -16.56 -0.71 3.73
N ASN A 320 -17.75 -1.28 3.68
CA ASN A 320 -18.40 -1.64 2.42
C ASN A 320 -18.87 -0.36 1.72
N ALA A 321 -18.39 -0.17 0.49
CA ALA A 321 -18.75 0.90 -0.43
C ALA A 321 -19.12 0.37 -1.82
N THR A 322 -19.67 -0.85 -1.90
CA THR A 322 -20.27 -1.38 -3.14
C THR A 322 -21.32 -0.43 -3.70
N THR A 323 -22.02 0.29 -2.82
CA THR A 323 -22.92 1.39 -3.19
C THR A 323 -22.48 2.69 -2.51
N ILE A 324 -23.09 3.82 -2.89
CA ILE A 324 -22.90 5.11 -2.22
C ILE A 324 -23.36 5.14 -0.75
N LYS A 325 -24.13 4.13 -0.31
CA LYS A 325 -24.50 3.92 1.09
C LYS A 325 -23.43 3.04 1.74
N ASP A 326 -22.46 3.71 2.35
CA ASP A 326 -21.37 3.04 3.07
C ASP A 326 -21.87 2.35 4.35
N LYS A 327 -21.24 1.23 4.71
CA LYS A 327 -21.54 0.47 5.94
C LYS A 327 -20.26 -0.16 6.51
N ILE A 328 -20.05 -0.02 7.82
CA ILE A 328 -19.04 -0.80 8.55
C ILE A 328 -19.48 -2.27 8.56
N ILE A 329 -18.64 -3.14 8.00
CA ILE A 329 -18.89 -4.59 7.93
C ILE A 329 -17.98 -5.40 8.86
N TYR A 330 -16.91 -4.77 9.34
CA TYR A 330 -16.06 -5.30 10.40
C TYR A 330 -15.37 -4.12 11.08
N GLN A 331 -15.14 -4.25 12.38
CA GLN A 331 -14.37 -3.29 13.15
C GLN A 331 -13.53 -4.05 14.16
N GLY A 332 -12.35 -3.52 14.47
CA GLY A 332 -11.45 -4.10 15.43
C GLY A 332 -10.54 -3.06 16.04
N LYS A 333 -9.66 -3.54 16.91
CA LYS A 333 -8.69 -2.72 17.61
C LYS A 333 -7.38 -3.48 17.73
N LEU A 334 -6.27 -2.75 17.61
CA LEU A 334 -4.93 -3.20 17.98
C LEU A 334 -4.42 -2.36 19.15
N THR A 335 -3.51 -2.95 19.90
CA THR A 335 -2.69 -2.24 20.89
C THR A 335 -1.25 -2.27 20.41
N ALA A 336 -0.54 -1.16 20.57
CA ALA A 336 0.88 -1.07 20.27
C ALA A 336 1.66 -2.20 20.96
N ASN A 337 2.59 -2.82 20.24
CA ASN A 337 3.51 -3.77 20.86
C ASN A 337 4.42 -3.00 21.84
N PRO A 338 4.79 -3.56 23.00
CA PRO A 338 5.78 -2.95 23.86
C PRO A 338 7.08 -2.72 23.08
N ILE A 339 7.70 -1.55 23.26
CA ILE A 339 9.00 -1.20 22.68
C ILE A 339 9.98 -2.36 22.95
N TRP A 340 10.44 -3.00 21.88
CA TRP A 340 11.36 -4.10 21.96
C TRP A 340 12.78 -3.54 21.93
N TYR A 341 13.47 -3.62 23.08
CA TYR A 341 14.90 -3.41 23.12
C TYR A 341 15.57 -4.74 22.79
N PRO A 342 16.30 -4.88 21.67
CA PRO A 342 17.18 -6.03 21.49
C PRO A 342 18.13 -6.09 22.69
N LYS A 343 18.24 -7.27 23.30
CA LYS A 343 19.31 -7.56 24.26
C LYS A 343 20.60 -7.87 23.53
#